data_AF-A0A931EL55-F1
#
_entry.id   AF-A0A931EL55-F1
#
_cell.length_a   1.000
_cell.length_b   1.000
_cell.length_c   1.000
_cell.angle_alpha   90.00
_cell.angle_beta   90.00
_cell.angle_gamma   90.00
#
_symmetry.space_group_name_H-M   'P 1'
#
loop_
_entity.id
_entity.type
_entity.pdbx_description
1 polymer ?
#
loop_
_entity_poly.entity_id
_entity_poly.type
_entity_poly.pdbx_seq_one_letter_code
_entity_poly.pdbx_strand_id
1 'polypeptide(L)'
;MSSEIYEGVKQQIVESMKSRDTATRDFSRVVKAEFDRKGDGRPLEDTDAVKILKSLRLTAEENKNQFEIDYLDKYLPKELSEAEIEAWVRANINFAQFKAPMAAIGVVTKALGPAAPGDKVRKVIEKVVNGG
;
A
#
# COMPACT_ATOMS: atom_id res chain seq x y z
N MET A 1 -2.86 3.13 -15.36
CA MET A 1 -3.84 2.22 -14.75
C MET A 1 -3.24 0.85 -14.81
N SER A 2 -2.85 0.33 -13.65
CA SER A 2 -2.04 -0.90 -13.48
C SER A 2 -2.81 -1.83 -12.54
N SER A 3 -2.85 -3.11 -12.87
CA SER A 3 -3.53 -4.16 -12.10
C SER A 3 -2.57 -5.33 -11.84
N GLU A 4 -1.28 -5.04 -11.69
CA GLU A 4 -0.23 -6.04 -11.50
C GLU A 4 -0.43 -6.84 -10.22
N ILE A 5 -0.91 -6.20 -9.15
CA ILE A 5 -1.23 -6.89 -7.88
C ILE A 5 -2.38 -7.89 -8.08
N TYR A 6 -3.43 -7.47 -8.79
CA TYR A 6 -4.58 -8.34 -9.07
C TYR A 6 -4.16 -9.58 -9.86
N GLU A 7 -3.39 -9.39 -10.94
CA GLU A 7 -2.89 -10.50 -11.76
C GLU A 7 -1.89 -11.38 -11.01
N GLY A 8 -1.03 -10.79 -10.17
CA GLY A 8 -0.10 -11.53 -9.31
C GLY A 8 -0.82 -12.46 -8.34
N VAL A 9 -1.88 -11.99 -7.66
CA VAL A 9 -2.70 -12.84 -6.78
C VAL A 9 -3.40 -13.96 -7.56
N LYS A 10 -3.89 -13.68 -8.78
CA LYS A 10 -4.45 -14.72 -9.67
C LYS A 10 -3.42 -15.80 -10.02
N GLN A 11 -2.20 -15.38 -10.37
CA GLN A 11 -1.11 -16.28 -10.69
C GLN A 11 -0.73 -17.14 -9.48
N GLN A 12 -0.65 -16.54 -8.29
CA GLN A 12 -0.35 -17.24 -7.04
C GLN A 12 -1.36 -18.34 -6.70
N ILE A 13 -2.65 -18.16 -7.03
CA ILE A 13 -3.66 -19.23 -6.90
C ILE A 13 -3.29 -20.43 -7.79
N VAL A 14 -2.91 -20.19 -9.04
CA VAL A 14 -2.54 -21.25 -9.98
C VAL A 14 -1.25 -21.96 -9.53
N GLU A 15 -0.26 -21.21 -9.07
CA GLU A 15 1.01 -21.76 -8.60
C GLU A 15 0.85 -22.59 -7.33
N SER A 16 0.07 -22.11 -6.36
CA SER A 16 -0.23 -22.84 -5.12
C SER A 16 -1.03 -24.12 -5.36
N MET A 17 -1.88 -24.16 -6.40
CA MET A 17 -2.52 -25.41 -6.84
C MET A 17 -1.50 -26.43 -7.38
N LYS A 18 -0.50 -25.98 -8.15
CA LYS A 18 0.56 -26.86 -8.69
C LYS A 18 1.46 -27.40 -7.58
N SER A 19 1.83 -26.57 -6.62
CA SER A 19 2.68 -26.96 -5.49
C SER A 19 1.92 -27.67 -4.35
N ARG A 20 0.59 -27.76 -4.45
CA ARG A 20 -0.30 -28.27 -3.39
C ARG A 20 -0.19 -27.49 -2.07
N ASP A 21 0.19 -26.22 -2.14
CA ASP A 21 0.17 -25.30 -1.01
C ASP A 21 -1.26 -24.80 -0.77
N THR A 22 -2.02 -25.55 0.03
CA THR A 22 -3.43 -25.25 0.28
C THR A 22 -3.64 -23.97 1.07
N ALA A 23 -2.73 -23.64 1.99
CA ALA A 23 -2.81 -22.42 2.80
C ALA A 23 -2.69 -21.17 1.93
N THR A 24 -1.63 -21.10 1.11
CA THR A 24 -1.43 -19.99 0.16
C THR A 24 -2.57 -19.91 -0.83
N ARG A 25 -3.03 -21.04 -1.39
CA ARG A 25 -4.14 -21.07 -2.33
C ARG A 25 -5.41 -20.47 -1.73
N ASP A 26 -5.79 -20.90 -0.54
CA ASP A 26 -7.06 -20.52 0.06
C ASP A 26 -7.04 -19.05 0.51
N PHE A 27 -5.92 -18.58 1.07
CA PHE A 27 -5.79 -17.15 1.39
C PHE A 27 -5.70 -16.28 0.14
N SER A 28 -5.03 -16.71 -0.93
CA SER A 28 -5.01 -16.00 -2.22
C SER A 28 -6.43 -15.83 -2.79
N ARG A 29 -7.31 -16.83 -2.61
CA ARG A 29 -8.72 -16.75 -3.03
C ARG A 29 -9.51 -15.76 -2.19
N VAL A 30 -9.26 -15.69 -0.89
CA VAL A 30 -9.85 -14.66 -0.01
C VAL A 30 -9.45 -13.27 -0.50
N VAL A 31 -8.15 -13.02 -0.71
CA VAL A 31 -7.65 -11.73 -1.20
C VAL A 31 -8.27 -11.38 -2.55
N LYS A 32 -8.33 -12.33 -3.50
CA LYS A 32 -8.99 -12.11 -4.79
C LYS A 32 -10.48 -11.78 -4.64
N ALA A 33 -11.20 -12.47 -3.75
CA ALA A 33 -12.62 -12.21 -3.53
C ALA A 33 -12.87 -10.79 -2.97
N GLU A 34 -11.98 -10.28 -2.11
CA GLU A 34 -12.03 -8.88 -1.65
C GLU A 34 -11.79 -7.90 -2.81
N PHE A 35 -10.84 -8.19 -3.69
CA PHE A 35 -10.60 -7.38 -4.89
C PHE A 35 -11.82 -7.39 -5.83
N ASP A 36 -12.36 -8.56 -6.14
CA ASP A 36 -13.53 -8.70 -7.00
C ASP A 36 -14.75 -7.96 -6.43
N ARG A 37 -14.95 -8.01 -5.11
CA ARG A 37 -16.04 -7.26 -4.45
C ARG A 37 -15.88 -5.75 -4.64
N LYS A 38 -14.65 -5.23 -4.57
CA LYS A 38 -14.38 -3.81 -4.76
C LYS A 38 -14.44 -3.38 -6.23
N GLY A 39 -13.96 -4.24 -7.12
CA GLY A 39 -13.88 -4.01 -8.57
C GLY A 39 -15.12 -4.41 -9.35
N ASP A 40 -16.21 -4.82 -8.68
CA ASP A 40 -17.44 -5.33 -9.31
C ASP A 40 -17.13 -6.46 -10.32
N GLY A 41 -16.29 -7.42 -9.89
CA GLY A 41 -15.84 -8.56 -10.69
C GLY A 41 -14.78 -8.25 -11.75
N ARG A 42 -14.32 -7.00 -11.86
CA ARG A 42 -13.27 -6.57 -12.81
C ARG A 42 -11.91 -6.49 -12.11
N PRO A 43 -10.80 -6.56 -12.87
CA PRO A 43 -9.47 -6.29 -12.32
C PRO A 43 -9.45 -4.95 -11.57
N LEU A 44 -8.86 -4.97 -10.38
CA LEU A 44 -8.77 -3.81 -9.51
C LEU A 44 -7.45 -3.07 -9.76
N GLU A 45 -7.51 -1.74 -9.80
CA GLU A 45 -6.31 -0.90 -9.87
C GLU A 45 -5.42 -1.08 -8.64
N ASP A 46 -4.10 -1.07 -8.83
CA ASP A 46 -3.12 -1.30 -7.77
C ASP A 46 -3.28 -0.33 -6.60
N THR A 47 -3.65 0.93 -6.87
CA THR A 47 -3.90 1.91 -5.81
C THR A 47 -5.04 1.53 -4.88
N ASP A 48 -6.07 0.85 -5.39
CA ASP A 48 -7.18 0.36 -4.58
C ASP A 48 -6.90 -1.03 -4.01
N ALA A 49 -6.18 -1.88 -4.74
CA ALA A 49 -5.70 -3.17 -4.24
C ALA A 49 -4.84 -2.99 -2.99
N VAL A 50 -3.91 -2.03 -2.99
CA VAL A 50 -3.06 -1.74 -1.83
C VAL A 50 -3.90 -1.32 -0.60
N LYS A 51 -4.98 -0.55 -0.78
CA LYS A 51 -5.85 -0.17 0.36
C LYS A 51 -6.48 -1.40 1.01
N ILE A 52 -6.95 -2.35 0.19
CA ILE A 52 -7.52 -3.61 0.68
C ILE A 52 -6.45 -4.44 1.38
N LEU A 53 -5.27 -4.60 0.76
CA LEU A 53 -4.16 -5.37 1.34
C LEU A 53 -3.71 -4.79 2.69
N LYS A 54 -3.63 -3.46 2.83
CA LYS A 54 -3.31 -2.80 4.12
C LYS A 54 -4.37 -3.08 5.18
N SER A 55 -5.65 -3.08 4.81
CA SER A 55 -6.74 -3.42 5.72
C SER A 55 -6.66 -4.87 6.18
N LEU A 56 -6.43 -5.81 5.27
CA LEU A 56 -6.26 -7.23 5.60
C LEU A 56 -5.03 -7.46 6.49
N ARG A 57 -3.95 -6.72 6.24
CA ARG A 57 -2.71 -6.82 7.02
C ARG A 57 -2.92 -6.38 8.46
N LEU A 58 -3.65 -5.29 8.67
CA LEU A 58 -4.02 -4.85 10.03
C LEU A 58 -4.80 -5.93 10.78
N THR A 59 -5.79 -6.55 10.14
CA THR A 59 -6.54 -7.67 10.71
C THR A 59 -5.64 -8.88 11.00
N ALA A 60 -4.69 -9.19 10.12
CA ALA A 60 -3.73 -10.26 10.34
C ALA A 60 -2.79 -9.99 11.53
N GLU A 61 -2.37 -8.73 11.72
CA GLU A 61 -1.59 -8.29 12.90
C GLU A 61 -2.39 -8.43 14.19
N GLU A 62 -3.64 -7.98 14.21
CA GLU A 62 -4.55 -8.13 15.35
C GLU A 62 -4.75 -9.60 15.74
N ASN A 63 -4.87 -10.47 14.72
CA ASN A 63 -5.01 -11.91 14.89
C ASN A 63 -3.67 -12.64 15.14
N LYS A 64 -2.54 -11.93 15.11
CA LYS A 64 -1.18 -12.50 15.20
C LYS A 64 -0.93 -13.62 14.17
N ASN A 65 -1.51 -13.49 12.99
CA ASN A 65 -1.38 -14.47 11.91
C ASN A 65 -0.17 -14.14 11.02
N GLN A 66 1.00 -14.66 11.40
CA GLN A 66 2.24 -14.38 10.69
C GLN A 66 2.21 -14.80 9.21
N PHE A 67 1.54 -15.90 8.90
CA PHE A 67 1.42 -16.40 7.53
C PHE A 67 0.71 -15.39 6.62
N GLU A 68 -0.40 -14.80 7.08
CA GLU A 68 -1.14 -13.80 6.30
C GLU A 68 -0.35 -12.50 6.16
N ILE A 69 0.35 -12.07 7.21
CA ILE A 69 1.25 -10.92 7.17
C ILE A 69 2.32 -11.11 6.09
N ASP A 70 3.05 -12.24 6.14
CA ASP A 70 4.12 -12.55 5.18
C ASP A 70 3.59 -12.69 3.75
N TYR A 71 2.38 -13.19 3.57
CA TYR A 71 1.73 -13.26 2.27
C TYR A 71 1.43 -11.85 1.73
N LEU A 72 0.80 -10.99 2.53
CA LEU A 72 0.38 -9.66 2.11
C LEU A 72 1.57 -8.74 1.82
N ASP A 73 2.65 -8.88 2.60
CA ASP A 73 3.89 -8.10 2.44
C ASP A 73 4.59 -8.33 1.09
N LYS A 74 4.31 -9.44 0.39
CA LYS A 74 4.81 -9.69 -0.99
C LYS A 74 4.20 -8.74 -2.02
N TYR A 75 2.98 -8.27 -1.78
CA TYR A 75 2.21 -7.45 -2.72
C TYR A 75 2.09 -5.99 -2.29
N LEU A 76 2.35 -5.69 -1.01
CA LEU A 76 2.40 -4.33 -0.54
C LEU A 76 3.67 -3.64 -1.05
N PRO A 77 3.58 -2.41 -1.56
CA PRO A 77 4.76 -1.65 -1.91
C PRO A 77 5.61 -1.43 -0.66
N LYS A 78 6.93 -1.59 -0.81
CA LYS A 78 7.86 -1.19 0.24
C LYS A 78 7.65 0.28 0.55
N GLU A 79 7.36 0.57 1.81
CA GLU A 79 7.22 1.96 2.21
C GLU A 79 8.56 2.68 2.11
N LEU A 80 8.51 3.90 1.61
CA LEU A 80 9.64 4.81 1.68
C LEU A 80 9.97 5.07 3.16
N SER A 81 11.27 5.17 3.43
CA SER A 81 11.78 5.69 4.69
C SER A 81 11.43 7.17 4.84
N GLU A 82 11.45 7.67 6.08
CA GLU A 82 11.23 9.10 6.34
C GLU A 82 12.26 9.97 5.60
N ALA A 83 13.51 9.51 5.47
CA ALA A 83 14.56 10.22 4.75
C ALA A 83 14.29 10.32 3.25
N GLU A 84 13.78 9.25 2.61
CA GLU A 84 13.42 9.26 1.19
C GLU A 84 12.21 10.18 0.94
N ILE A 85 11.20 10.13 1.82
CA ILE A 85 10.05 11.05 1.75
C ILE A 85 10.54 12.49 1.96
N GLU A 86 11.43 12.74 2.90
CA GLU A 86 11.98 14.07 3.18
C GLU A 86 12.73 14.64 1.97
N ALA A 87 13.63 13.84 1.37
CA ALA A 87 14.36 14.22 0.17
C ALA A 87 13.40 14.57 -0.99
N TRP A 88 12.37 13.75 -1.19
CA TRP A 88 11.36 14.01 -2.21
C TRP A 88 10.57 15.30 -1.93
N VAL A 89 10.12 15.50 -0.68
CA VAL A 89 9.38 16.70 -0.26
C VAL A 89 10.21 17.96 -0.50
N ARG A 90 11.48 17.97 -0.09
CA ARG A 90 12.38 19.11 -0.29
C ARG A 90 12.64 19.41 -1.77
N ALA A 91 12.67 18.40 -2.62
CA ALA A 91 12.91 18.55 -4.05
C ALA A 91 11.65 19.00 -4.85
N ASN A 92 10.44 18.67 -4.37
CA ASN A 92 9.22 18.80 -5.16
C ASN A 92 8.17 19.75 -4.57
N ILE A 93 8.24 20.08 -3.28
CA ILE A 93 7.23 20.90 -2.61
C ILE A 93 7.79 22.28 -2.31
N ASN A 94 7.13 23.30 -2.87
CA ASN A 94 7.32 24.68 -2.46
C ASN A 94 6.24 25.07 -1.44
N PHE A 95 6.58 25.06 -0.15
CA PHE A 95 5.63 25.36 0.93
C PHE A 95 5.01 26.76 0.86
N ALA A 96 5.67 27.74 0.23
CA ALA A 96 5.13 29.09 0.06
C ALA A 96 3.86 29.14 -0.80
N GLN A 97 3.57 28.09 -1.58
CA GLN A 97 2.36 27.99 -2.40
C GLN A 97 1.13 27.51 -1.62
N PHE A 98 1.31 27.09 -0.36
CA PHE A 98 0.24 26.55 0.47
C PHE A 98 -0.15 27.53 1.56
N LYS A 99 -1.46 27.63 1.85
CA LYS A 99 -1.96 28.42 3.00
C LYS A 99 -1.43 27.91 4.35
N ALA A 100 -1.16 26.62 4.44
CA ALA A 100 -0.53 25.98 5.59
C ALA A 100 0.32 24.81 5.10
N PRO A 101 1.52 24.55 5.69
CA PRO A 101 2.40 23.48 5.21
C PRO A 101 1.77 22.08 5.23
N MET A 102 0.88 21.80 6.18
CA MET A 102 0.16 20.53 6.26
C MET A 102 -0.75 20.26 5.06
N ALA A 103 -1.13 21.29 4.28
CA ALA A 103 -1.89 21.09 3.05
C ALA A 103 -1.08 20.34 1.97
N ALA A 104 0.25 20.30 2.08
CA ALA A 104 1.11 19.54 1.17
C ALA A 104 1.00 18.02 1.36
N ILE A 105 0.46 17.52 2.50
CA ILE A 105 0.29 16.08 2.75
C ILE A 105 -0.47 15.41 1.61
N GLY A 106 -1.59 16.00 1.18
CA GLY A 106 -2.41 15.44 0.10
C GLY A 106 -1.72 15.42 -1.26
N VAL A 107 -0.82 16.37 -1.52
CA VAL A 107 -0.02 16.42 -2.76
C VAL A 107 1.02 15.31 -2.74
N VAL A 108 1.73 15.16 -1.61
CA VAL A 108 2.78 14.14 -1.44
C VAL A 108 2.19 12.73 -1.49
N THR A 109 1.10 12.46 -0.75
CA THR A 109 0.46 11.13 -0.77
C THR A 109 -0.17 10.81 -2.13
N LYS A 110 -0.63 11.82 -2.88
CA LYS A 110 -1.10 11.62 -4.25
C LYS A 110 0.05 11.26 -5.21
N ALA A 111 1.22 11.86 -5.03
CA ALA A 111 2.38 11.64 -5.89
C ALA A 111 3.12 10.34 -5.58
N LEU A 112 3.36 10.06 -4.29
CA LEU A 112 4.10 8.89 -3.82
C LEU A 112 3.18 7.67 -3.58
N GLY A 113 1.87 7.90 -3.58
CA GLY A 113 0.88 6.85 -3.47
C GLY A 113 1.03 6.06 -2.16
N PRO A 114 0.74 4.74 -2.19
CA PRO A 114 0.75 3.92 -1.00
C PRO A 114 2.11 3.68 -0.34
N ALA A 115 3.22 4.01 -1.03
CA ALA A 115 4.58 3.90 -0.51
C ALA A 115 4.91 5.01 0.51
N ALA A 116 4.11 6.07 0.59
CA ALA A 116 4.25 7.14 1.58
C ALA A 116 2.94 7.33 2.36
N PRO A 117 2.71 6.56 3.44
CA PRO A 117 1.53 6.70 4.29
C PRO A 117 1.34 8.12 4.83
N GLY A 118 0.09 8.57 4.94
CA GLY A 118 -0.22 9.96 5.29
C GLY A 118 0.27 10.40 6.67
N ASP A 119 0.31 9.49 7.65
CA ASP A 119 0.87 9.73 8.97
C ASP A 119 2.40 9.89 8.93
N LYS A 120 3.11 9.06 8.16
CA LYS A 120 4.55 9.18 7.92
C LYS A 120 4.88 10.47 7.16
N VAL A 121 4.13 10.78 6.11
CA VAL A 121 4.25 12.04 5.35
C VAL A 121 4.01 13.25 6.25
N ARG A 122 2.99 13.22 7.11
CA ARG A 122 2.73 14.28 8.08
C ARG A 122 3.95 14.54 8.97
N LYS A 123 4.50 13.49 9.60
CA LYS A 123 5.69 13.59 10.47
C LYS A 123 6.87 14.22 9.72
N VAL A 124 7.10 13.80 8.48
CA VAL A 124 8.17 14.34 7.63
C VAL A 124 7.94 15.82 7.32
N ILE A 125 6.73 16.23 6.94
CA ILE A 125 6.44 17.65 6.66
C ILE A 125 6.60 18.50 7.92
N GLU A 126 6.12 18.03 9.08
CA GLU A 126 6.31 18.71 10.36
C GLU A 126 7.81 18.93 10.66
N LYS A 127 8.63 17.89 10.47
CA LYS A 127 10.09 17.96 10.62
C LYS A 127 10.73 18.97 9.66
N VAL A 128 10.36 18.96 8.39
CA VAL A 128 10.91 19.87 7.37
C VAL A 128 10.59 21.33 7.67
N VAL A 129 9.37 21.60 8.13
CA VAL A 129 8.87 22.97 8.39
C VAL A 129 9.41 23.54 9.69
N ASN A 130 9.56 22.71 10.72
CA ASN A 130 10.03 23.15 12.04
C ASN A 130 11.57 23.24 12.15
N GLY A 131 12.28 23.08 11.03
CA GLY A 131 13.75 23.22 10.98
C GLY A 131 14.48 22.02 11.56
N GLY A 132 14.18 20.81 11.05
CA GLY A 132 14.94 19.60 11.35
C GLY A 132 16.44 19.72 11.09
#